data_AF-A0A7S2VXB5-F1
#
_entry.id   AF-A0A7S2VXB5-F1
#
_cell.length_a   1.000
_cell.length_b   1.000
_cell.length_c   1.000
_cell.angle_alpha   90.00
_cell.angle_beta   90.00
_cell.angle_gamma   90.00
#
_symmetry.space_group_name_H-M   'P 1'
#
loop_
_entity.id
_entity.type
_entity.pdbx_description
1 polymer ?
#
loop_
_entity_poly.entity_id
_entity_poly.type
_entity_poly.pdbx_seq_one_letter_code
_entity_poly.pdbx_strand_id
1 'polypeptide(L)'
;MTTDGRSDHLMEELRQRLENVLATGTFDEALEHFFTMSFKIGQVKRMAKDLDAMCTAVHDLLVSEMALLIDALLLRLGSLLALARLGHQAKGIGLDEAHIEEVIKLCEQFALCVMDTARLVTQRAAQLRAFFVFIVRAQIVAEDGDAHGPSLPAPRVDLVQSFLQEVFRVRARDSLATATGMISE
;
A
#
# COMPACT_ATOMS: atom_id res chain seq x y z
N MET A 1 22.88 9.73 22.05
CA MET A 1 22.03 10.83 21.55
C MET A 1 22.74 11.50 20.38
N THR A 2 22.55 11.04 19.13
CA THR A 2 23.01 11.70 17.87
C THR A 2 22.58 10.95 16.59
N THR A 3 21.88 9.81 16.68
CA THR A 3 21.59 8.92 15.54
C THR A 3 20.49 9.41 14.60
N ASP A 4 19.64 10.35 15.05
CA ASP A 4 18.42 10.74 14.34
C ASP A 4 18.72 11.62 13.10
N GLY A 5 19.49 12.71 13.28
CA GLY A 5 19.85 13.61 12.18
C GLY A 5 20.75 13.00 11.09
N ARG A 6 21.52 11.95 11.41
CA ARG A 6 22.35 11.23 10.43
C ARG A 6 21.50 10.30 9.56
N SER A 7 20.47 9.69 10.13
CA SER A 7 19.53 8.86 9.38
C SER A 7 18.71 9.69 8.40
N ASP A 8 18.21 10.85 8.84
CA ASP A 8 17.42 11.74 8.00
C ASP A 8 18.22 12.32 6.82
N HIS A 9 19.50 12.66 7.05
CA HIS A 9 20.39 13.12 5.97
C HIS A 9 20.67 12.02 4.93
N LEU A 10 20.92 10.78 5.36
CA LEU A 10 21.13 9.64 4.46
C LEU A 10 19.87 9.30 3.65
N MET A 11 18.68 9.49 4.24
CA MET A 11 17.41 9.27 3.55
C MET A 11 17.13 10.32 2.48
N GLU A 12 17.43 11.59 2.77
CA GLU A 12 17.33 12.66 1.80
C GLU A 12 18.34 12.49 0.66
N GLU A 13 19.56 12.04 0.97
CA GLU A 13 20.57 11.70 -0.02
C GLU A 13 20.12 10.51 -0.91
N LEU A 14 19.54 9.46 -0.31
CA LEU A 14 18.96 8.34 -1.06
C LEU A 14 17.79 8.78 -1.95
N ARG A 15 16.92 9.67 -1.46
CA ARG A 15 15.82 10.24 -2.24
C ARG A 15 16.35 10.96 -3.48
N GLN A 16 17.32 11.86 -3.30
CA GLN A 16 17.92 12.61 -4.40
C GLN A 16 18.61 11.70 -5.41
N ARG A 17 19.32 10.67 -4.94
CA ARG A 17 19.95 9.68 -5.82
C ARG A 17 18.90 8.91 -6.63
N LEU A 18 17.82 8.43 -6.01
CA LEU A 18 16.74 7.73 -6.71
C LEU A 18 16.00 8.64 -7.71
N GLU A 19 15.82 9.92 -7.39
CA GLU A 19 15.27 10.92 -8.32
C GLU A 19 16.21 11.19 -9.50
N ASN A 20 17.51 11.22 -9.27
CA ASN A 20 18.51 11.33 -10.34
C ASN A 20 18.46 10.11 -11.27
N VAL A 21 18.41 8.89 -10.71
CA VAL A 21 18.24 7.66 -11.52
C VAL A 21 16.94 7.73 -12.32
N LEU A 22 15.87 8.30 -11.76
CA LEU A 22 14.59 8.45 -12.45
C LEU A 22 14.68 9.41 -13.65
N ALA A 23 15.52 10.44 -13.54
CA ALA A 23 15.76 11.39 -14.61
C ALA A 23 16.75 10.88 -15.67
N THR A 24 17.80 10.16 -15.28
CA THR A 24 18.89 9.73 -16.17
C THR A 24 18.75 8.29 -16.68
N GLY A 25 18.00 7.44 -15.97
CA GLY A 25 17.90 6.01 -16.24
C GLY A 25 19.14 5.20 -15.86
N THR A 26 20.14 5.82 -15.23
CA THR A 26 21.43 5.21 -14.88
C THR A 26 21.69 5.33 -13.39
N PHE A 27 22.32 4.31 -12.80
CA PHE A 27 22.76 4.37 -11.41
C PHE A 27 23.99 5.27 -11.26
N ASP A 28 24.18 5.81 -10.05
CA ASP A 28 25.46 6.39 -9.64
C ASP A 28 26.39 5.28 -9.11
N GLU A 29 27.69 5.56 -9.00
CA GLU A 29 28.70 4.56 -8.62
C GLU A 29 28.38 3.84 -7.29
N ALA A 30 27.76 4.55 -6.35
CA ALA A 30 27.39 3.99 -5.06
C ALA A 30 26.14 3.09 -5.13
N LEU A 31 25.12 3.45 -5.91
CA LEU A 31 23.96 2.59 -6.14
C LEU A 31 24.36 1.38 -6.98
N GLU A 32 25.21 1.55 -8.00
CA GLU A 32 25.78 0.43 -8.75
C GLU A 32 26.48 -0.55 -7.82
N HIS A 33 27.42 -0.05 -7.00
CA HIS A 33 28.12 -0.91 -6.04
C HIS A 33 27.16 -1.66 -5.10
N PHE A 34 26.14 -1.00 -4.58
CA PHE A 34 25.13 -1.63 -3.73
C PHE A 34 24.33 -2.72 -4.47
N PHE A 35 23.85 -2.43 -5.67
CA PHE A 35 23.04 -3.36 -6.46
C PHE A 35 23.86 -4.51 -7.06
N THR A 36 25.17 -4.34 -7.27
CA THR A 36 26.07 -5.41 -7.73
C THR A 36 26.55 -6.28 -6.56
N MET A 37 26.86 -5.70 -5.40
CA MET A 37 27.47 -6.43 -4.27
C MET A 37 26.46 -6.95 -3.25
N SER A 38 25.42 -6.19 -2.93
CA SER A 38 24.54 -6.47 -1.79
C SER A 38 23.12 -6.85 -2.20
N PHE A 39 22.59 -6.29 -3.29
CA PHE A 39 21.20 -6.48 -3.68
C PHE A 39 21.05 -6.87 -5.16
N LYS A 40 21.43 -8.12 -5.45
CA LYS A 40 21.53 -8.64 -6.82
C LYS A 40 20.18 -8.73 -7.51
N ILE A 41 20.18 -8.65 -8.85
CA ILE A 41 18.98 -8.71 -9.69
C ILE A 41 18.03 -9.90 -9.38
N GLY A 42 18.58 -11.07 -9.02
CA GLY A 42 17.78 -12.23 -8.62
C GLY A 42 17.01 -12.04 -7.31
N GLN A 43 17.61 -11.34 -6.34
CA GLN A 43 16.97 -10.99 -5.07
C GLN A 43 15.90 -9.90 -5.28
N VAL A 44 16.19 -8.90 -6.13
CA VAL A 44 15.23 -7.86 -6.52
C VAL A 44 13.99 -8.48 -7.14
N LYS A 45 14.17 -9.38 -8.11
CA LYS A 45 13.05 -10.09 -8.78
C LYS A 45 12.25 -10.95 -7.82
N ARG A 46 12.90 -11.66 -6.90
CA ARG A 46 12.22 -12.46 -5.87
C ARG A 46 11.39 -11.56 -4.95
N MET A 47 11.99 -10.50 -4.43
CA MET A 47 11.31 -9.54 -3.56
C MET A 47 10.12 -8.87 -4.25
N ALA A 48 10.28 -8.50 -5.53
CA ALA A 48 9.18 -7.97 -6.34
C ALA A 48 8.02 -8.96 -6.44
N LYS A 49 8.32 -10.24 -6.71
CA LYS A 49 7.30 -11.29 -6.80
C LYS A 49 6.61 -11.54 -5.46
N ASP A 50 7.36 -11.59 -4.37
CA ASP A 50 6.81 -11.86 -3.04
C ASP A 50 5.91 -10.70 -2.59
N LEU A 51 6.33 -9.45 -2.81
CA LEU A 51 5.52 -8.26 -2.50
C LEU A 51 4.24 -8.20 -3.35
N ASP A 52 4.33 -8.47 -4.65
CA ASP A 52 3.17 -8.48 -5.54
C ASP A 52 2.17 -9.58 -5.15
N ALA A 53 2.67 -10.77 -4.77
CA ALA A 53 1.84 -11.86 -4.25
C ALA A 53 1.14 -11.47 -2.95
N MET A 54 1.84 -10.82 -2.00
CA MET A 54 1.22 -10.33 -0.77
C MET A 54 0.16 -9.27 -1.02
N CYS A 55 0.41 -8.29 -1.89
CA CYS A 55 -0.58 -7.28 -2.25
C CYS A 55 -1.82 -7.91 -2.91
N THR A 56 -1.61 -8.92 -3.76
CA THR A 56 -2.71 -9.67 -4.40
C THR A 56 -3.53 -10.42 -3.36
N ALA A 57 -2.89 -11.14 -2.44
CA ALA A 57 -3.59 -11.86 -1.37
C ALA A 57 -4.43 -10.92 -0.48
N VAL A 58 -3.90 -9.74 -0.14
CA VAL A 58 -4.65 -8.74 0.63
C VAL A 58 -5.84 -8.19 -0.17
N HIS A 59 -5.65 -7.89 -1.45
CA HIS A 59 -6.75 -7.46 -2.31
C HIS A 59 -7.84 -8.53 -2.40
N ASP A 60 -7.46 -9.79 -2.60
CA ASP A 60 -8.39 -10.92 -2.70
C ASP A 60 -9.17 -11.12 -1.41
N LEU A 61 -8.52 -11.02 -0.24
CA LEU A 61 -9.18 -11.06 1.07
C LEU A 61 -10.24 -9.95 1.20
N LEU A 62 -9.89 -8.72 0.81
CA LEU A 62 -10.81 -7.57 0.93
C LEU A 62 -12.00 -7.69 -0.02
N VAL A 63 -11.78 -8.10 -1.27
CA VAL A 63 -12.82 -8.11 -2.31
C VAL A 63 -13.62 -9.41 -2.31
N SER A 64 -12.97 -10.55 -2.12
CA SER A 64 -13.62 -11.87 -2.28
C SER A 64 -14.17 -12.41 -0.96
N GLU A 65 -13.63 -12.03 0.19
CA GLU A 65 -14.10 -12.53 1.48
C GLU A 65 -14.84 -11.44 2.26
N MET A 66 -14.19 -10.30 2.52
CA MET A 66 -14.77 -9.24 3.36
C MET A 66 -16.03 -8.63 2.74
N ALA A 67 -16.01 -8.31 1.44
CA ALA A 67 -17.20 -7.76 0.77
C ALA A 67 -18.41 -8.70 0.87
N LEU A 68 -18.22 -10.01 0.64
CA LEU A 68 -19.29 -11.00 0.74
C LEU A 68 -19.85 -11.14 2.16
N LEU A 69 -18.97 -11.08 3.17
CA LEU A 69 -19.39 -11.14 4.57
C LEU A 69 -20.20 -9.91 4.97
N ILE A 70 -19.83 -8.73 4.47
CA ILE A 70 -20.56 -7.48 4.71
C ILE A 70 -21.93 -7.52 4.02
N ASP A 71 -22.01 -7.98 2.77
CA ASP A 71 -23.28 -8.14 2.07
C ASP A 71 -24.22 -9.11 2.80
N ALA A 72 -23.69 -10.25 3.26
CA ALA A 72 -24.45 -11.21 4.04
C ALA A 72 -24.95 -10.60 5.37
N LEU A 73 -24.13 -9.80 6.04
CA LEU A 73 -24.49 -9.14 7.29
C LEU A 73 -25.57 -8.08 7.05
N LEU A 74 -25.43 -7.22 6.03
CA LEU A 74 -26.43 -6.22 5.66
C LEU A 74 -27.78 -6.84 5.32
N LEU A 75 -27.79 -7.97 4.59
CA LEU A 75 -29.01 -8.72 4.29
C LEU A 75 -29.72 -9.21 5.56
N ARG A 76 -28.94 -9.73 6.53
CA ARG A 76 -29.48 -10.22 7.81
C ARG A 76 -29.98 -9.09 8.69
N LEU A 77 -29.26 -7.98 8.76
CA LEU A 77 -29.69 -6.78 9.48
C LEU A 77 -30.95 -6.17 8.86
N GLY A 78 -31.05 -6.11 7.53
CA GLY A 78 -32.26 -5.64 6.85
C GLY A 78 -33.48 -6.53 7.12
N SER A 79 -33.27 -7.85 7.19
CA SER A 79 -34.31 -8.79 7.62
C SER A 79 -34.74 -8.56 9.07
N LEU A 80 -33.77 -8.31 9.97
CA LEU A 80 -34.03 -7.99 11.37
C LEU A 80 -34.80 -6.67 11.54
N LEU A 81 -34.46 -5.66 10.75
CA LEU A 81 -35.16 -4.39 10.70
C LEU A 81 -36.62 -4.56 10.24
N ALA A 82 -36.84 -5.34 9.19
CA ALA A 82 -38.19 -5.66 8.72
C ALA A 82 -39.02 -6.37 9.81
N LEU A 83 -38.41 -7.29 10.55
CA LEU A 83 -39.06 -7.97 11.69
C LEU A 83 -39.35 -7.00 12.85
N ALA A 84 -38.44 -6.06 13.15
CA ALA A 84 -38.67 -5.05 14.18
C ALA A 84 -39.87 -4.14 13.83
N ARG A 85 -39.97 -3.73 12.56
CA ARG A 85 -41.08 -2.94 12.03
C ARG A 85 -42.41 -3.70 12.04
N LEU A 86 -42.41 -4.99 11.71
CA LEU A 86 -43.59 -5.85 11.79
C LEU A 86 -44.00 -6.15 13.25
N GLY A 87 -43.01 -6.33 14.13
CA GLY A 87 -43.18 -6.61 15.56
C GLY A 87 -43.77 -5.46 16.36
N HIS A 88 -43.78 -4.22 15.82
CA HIS A 88 -44.55 -3.12 16.41
C HIS A 88 -46.06 -3.42 16.53
N GLN A 89 -46.60 -4.36 15.74
CA GLN A 89 -48.00 -4.79 15.84
C GLN A 89 -48.24 -5.98 16.79
N ALA A 90 -47.18 -6.69 17.19
CA ALA A 90 -47.27 -7.90 18.01
C ALA A 90 -46.35 -7.77 19.23
N LYS A 91 -46.94 -7.51 20.42
CA LYS A 91 -46.30 -7.42 21.74
C LYS A 91 -44.83 -7.89 21.78
N GLY A 92 -43.91 -6.92 21.64
CA GLY A 92 -42.61 -6.88 22.30
C GLY A 92 -41.64 -8.03 22.04
N ILE A 93 -41.04 -8.07 20.86
CA ILE A 93 -39.81 -8.88 20.62
C ILE A 93 -38.57 -8.18 21.23
N GLY A 94 -38.71 -6.96 21.75
CA GLY A 94 -37.60 -6.21 22.39
C GLY A 94 -36.55 -5.67 21.41
N LEU A 95 -36.86 -5.67 20.12
CA LEU A 95 -35.98 -5.12 19.07
C LEU A 95 -36.22 -3.61 18.94
N ASP A 96 -35.15 -2.83 19.10
CA ASP A 96 -35.16 -1.40 18.84
C ASP A 96 -34.77 -1.12 17.39
N GLU A 97 -35.73 -0.57 16.63
CA GLU A 97 -35.57 -0.21 15.24
C GLU A 97 -34.41 0.79 15.03
N ALA A 98 -34.30 1.81 15.90
CA ALA A 98 -33.31 2.87 15.75
C ALA A 98 -31.88 2.33 15.88
N HIS A 99 -31.66 1.41 16.82
CA HIS A 99 -30.36 0.77 16.99
C HIS A 99 -30.01 -0.14 15.80
N ILE A 100 -30.98 -0.86 15.23
CA ILE A 100 -30.72 -1.70 14.05
C ILE A 100 -30.36 -0.83 12.84
N GLU A 101 -31.05 0.29 12.64
CA GLU A 101 -30.72 1.25 11.58
C GLU A 101 -29.32 1.85 11.74
N GLU A 102 -28.90 2.14 12.98
CA GLU A 102 -27.54 2.63 13.26
C GLU A 102 -26.47 1.58 12.91
N VAL A 103 -26.69 0.32 13.30
CA VAL A 103 -25.77 -0.78 12.98
C VAL A 103 -25.68 -1.00 11.46
N ILE A 104 -26.80 -0.88 10.73
CA ILE A 104 -26.79 -0.93 9.25
C ILE A 104 -25.90 0.18 8.69
N LYS A 105 -26.06 1.42 9.14
CA LYS A 105 -25.23 2.56 8.70
C LYS A 105 -23.74 2.32 8.97
N LEU A 106 -23.40 1.77 10.14
CA LEU A 106 -22.01 1.43 10.46
C LEU A 106 -21.46 0.34 9.53
N CYS A 107 -22.28 -0.64 9.16
CA CYS A 107 -21.87 -1.69 8.22
C CYS A 107 -21.69 -1.16 6.80
N GLU A 108 -22.55 -0.24 6.34
CA GLU A 108 -22.38 0.45 5.06
C GLU A 108 -21.09 1.28 5.04
N GLN A 109 -20.80 2.02 6.12
CA GLN A 109 -19.53 2.75 6.25
C GLN A 109 -18.32 1.81 6.25
N PHE A 110 -18.43 0.67 6.93
CA PHE A 110 -17.39 -0.34 6.92
C PHE A 110 -17.18 -0.93 5.52
N ALA A 111 -18.25 -1.17 4.75
CA ALA A 111 -18.18 -1.60 3.35
C ALA A 111 -17.37 -0.62 2.50
N LEU A 112 -17.68 0.68 2.61
CA LEU A 112 -16.95 1.74 1.91
C LEU A 112 -15.47 1.75 2.29
N CYS A 113 -15.15 1.62 3.58
CA CYS A 113 -13.78 1.57 4.07
C CYS A 113 -13.01 0.36 3.51
N VAL A 114 -13.64 -0.81 3.42
CA VAL A 114 -13.05 -2.01 2.82
C VAL A 114 -12.75 -1.79 1.33
N MET A 115 -13.68 -1.20 0.59
CA MET A 115 -13.49 -0.89 -0.83
C MET A 115 -12.37 0.14 -1.06
N ASP A 116 -12.34 1.20 -0.26
CA ASP A 116 -11.28 2.21 -0.32
C ASP A 116 -9.91 1.60 0.00
N THR A 117 -9.85 0.73 1.01
CA THR A 117 -8.64 0.00 1.37
C THR A 117 -8.19 -0.92 0.24
N ALA A 118 -9.11 -1.66 -0.38
CA ALA A 118 -8.79 -2.53 -1.52
C ALA A 118 -8.22 -1.72 -2.69
N ARG A 119 -8.79 -0.54 -2.99
CA ARG A 119 -8.29 0.37 -4.02
C ARG A 119 -6.88 0.88 -3.70
N LEU A 120 -6.63 1.26 -2.44
CA LEU A 120 -5.31 1.69 -1.99
C LEU A 120 -4.27 0.56 -2.16
N VAL A 121 -4.61 -0.67 -1.77
CA VAL A 121 -3.72 -1.83 -1.94
C VAL A 121 -3.40 -2.07 -3.41
N THR A 122 -4.39 -2.01 -4.31
CA THR A 122 -4.16 -2.14 -5.76
C THR A 122 -3.26 -1.03 -6.30
N GLN A 123 -3.46 0.21 -5.86
CA GLN A 123 -2.61 1.35 -6.25
C GLN A 123 -1.17 1.14 -5.78
N ARG A 124 -0.96 0.70 -4.54
CA ARG A 124 0.37 0.38 -3.99
C ARG A 124 1.04 -0.77 -4.73
N ALA A 125 0.30 -1.82 -5.07
CA ALA A 125 0.82 -2.92 -5.89
C ALA A 125 1.30 -2.43 -7.27
N ALA A 126 0.54 -1.55 -7.92
CA ALA A 126 0.92 -0.98 -9.23
C ALA A 126 2.17 -0.10 -9.13
N GLN A 127 2.31 0.66 -8.06
CA GLN A 127 3.49 1.49 -7.75
C GLN A 127 4.73 0.63 -7.49
N LEU A 128 4.62 -0.42 -6.66
CA LEU A 128 5.70 -1.36 -6.37
C LEU A 128 6.17 -2.08 -7.64
N ARG A 129 5.24 -2.57 -8.47
CA ARG A 129 5.58 -3.18 -9.76
C ARG A 129 6.35 -2.22 -10.67
N ALA A 130 5.90 -0.97 -10.78
CA ALA A 130 6.58 0.05 -11.57
C ALA A 130 8.00 0.33 -11.03
N PHE A 131 8.15 0.44 -9.71
CA PHE A 131 9.43 0.65 -9.05
C PHE A 131 10.40 -0.51 -9.29
N PHE A 132 9.98 -1.77 -9.14
CA PHE A 132 10.85 -2.92 -9.38
C PHE A 132 11.25 -3.07 -10.84
N VAL A 133 10.33 -2.83 -11.78
CA VAL A 133 10.66 -2.82 -13.22
C VAL A 133 11.72 -1.76 -13.51
N PHE A 134 11.59 -0.58 -12.90
CA PHE A 134 12.56 0.50 -13.04
C PHE A 134 13.95 0.13 -12.49
N ILE A 135 14.02 -0.41 -11.27
CA ILE A 135 15.29 -0.85 -10.67
C ILE A 135 15.94 -1.96 -11.50
N VAL A 136 15.17 -2.96 -11.94
CA VAL A 136 15.70 -4.06 -12.75
C VAL A 136 16.24 -3.55 -14.09
N ARG A 137 15.57 -2.58 -14.73
CA ARG A 137 16.08 -1.96 -15.97
C ARG A 137 17.39 -1.24 -15.73
N ALA A 138 17.48 -0.42 -14.69
CA ALA A 138 18.71 0.29 -14.34
C ALA A 138 19.86 -0.68 -14.02
N GLN A 139 19.58 -1.82 -13.39
CA GLN A 139 20.58 -2.88 -13.16
C GLN A 139 21.08 -3.51 -14.47
N ILE A 140 20.18 -3.74 -15.43
CA ILE A 140 20.57 -4.29 -16.74
C ILE A 140 21.43 -3.30 -17.52
N VAL A 141 21.10 -2.00 -17.49
CA VAL A 141 21.95 -0.95 -18.12
C VAL A 141 23.33 -0.92 -17.49
N ALA A 142 23.43 -1.00 -16.16
CA ALA A 142 24.71 -0.99 -15.44
C ALA A 142 25.58 -2.23 -15.71
N GLU A 143 24.98 -3.35 -16.13
CA GLU A 143 25.69 -4.58 -16.54
C GLU A 143 26.03 -4.61 -18.04
N ASP A 144 26.00 -3.47 -18.75
CA ASP A 144 26.15 -3.34 -20.21
C ASP A 144 25.14 -4.19 -21.02
N GLY A 145 24.00 -4.53 -20.41
CA GLY A 145 22.95 -5.32 -21.02
C GLY A 145 21.91 -4.46 -21.76
N ASP A 146 21.19 -5.08 -22.71
CA ASP A 146 20.05 -4.43 -23.35
C ASP A 146 18.84 -4.37 -22.40
N ALA A 147 18.70 -3.22 -21.71
CA ALA A 147 17.60 -2.95 -20.79
C ALA A 147 16.26 -2.69 -21.49
N HIS A 148 16.23 -2.60 -22.83
CA HIS A 148 15.01 -2.42 -23.64
C HIS A 148 14.48 -3.73 -24.23
N GLY A 149 15.04 -4.88 -23.82
CA GLY A 149 14.59 -6.18 -24.27
C GLY A 149 13.08 -6.41 -24.11
N PRO A 150 12.46 -7.24 -24.97
CA PRO A 150 11.01 -7.45 -25.06
C PRO A 150 10.38 -8.11 -23.81
N SER A 151 11.17 -8.44 -22.79
CA SER A 151 10.74 -9.15 -21.58
C SER A 151 10.26 -8.25 -20.44
N LEU A 152 10.48 -6.93 -20.51
CA LEU A 152 10.07 -5.98 -19.47
C LEU A 152 9.04 -4.97 -20.00
N PRO A 153 7.95 -4.71 -19.26
CA PRO A 153 6.98 -3.68 -19.63
C PRO A 153 7.60 -2.28 -19.60
N ALA A 154 7.07 -1.35 -20.39
CA ALA A 154 7.57 0.03 -20.45
C ALA A 154 7.56 0.69 -19.05
N PRO A 155 8.62 1.45 -18.70
CA PRO A 155 8.71 2.07 -17.38
C PRO A 155 7.62 3.12 -17.20
N ARG A 156 6.81 2.95 -16.15
CA ARG A 156 5.79 3.94 -15.73
C ARG A 156 6.37 4.88 -14.70
N VAL A 157 7.09 5.88 -15.19
CA VAL A 157 7.87 6.85 -14.40
C VAL A 157 6.98 7.66 -13.46
N ASP A 158 5.75 7.97 -13.89
CA ASP A 158 4.70 8.62 -13.12
C ASP A 158 4.37 7.88 -11.81
N LEU A 159 4.25 6.54 -11.88
CA LEU A 159 3.96 5.72 -10.71
C LEU A 159 5.17 5.58 -9.78
N VAL A 160 6.37 5.54 -10.34
CA VAL A 160 7.61 5.50 -9.53
C VAL A 160 7.77 6.80 -8.77
N GLN A 161 7.55 7.94 -9.41
CA GLN A 161 7.60 9.25 -8.75
C GLN A 161 6.56 9.34 -7.63
N SER A 162 5.32 8.92 -7.88
CA SER A 162 4.25 8.88 -6.88
C SER A 162 4.58 7.95 -5.70
N PHE A 163 5.23 6.82 -5.96
CA PHE A 163 5.70 5.90 -4.93
C PHE A 163 6.77 6.52 -4.03
N LEU A 164 7.81 7.11 -4.63
CA LEU A 164 8.91 7.75 -3.89
C LEU A 164 8.37 8.88 -3.00
N GLN A 165 7.52 9.75 -3.55
CA GLN A 165 6.89 10.84 -2.78
C GLN A 165 6.13 10.31 -1.56
N GLU A 166 5.42 9.20 -1.67
CA GLU A 166 4.72 8.64 -0.52
C GLU A 166 5.69 8.06 0.52
N VAL A 167 6.64 7.22 0.09
CA VAL A 167 7.55 6.52 1.01
C VAL A 167 8.35 7.51 1.86
N PHE A 168 8.85 8.57 1.24
CA PHE A 168 9.59 9.61 1.95
C PHE A 168 8.67 10.53 2.77
N ARG A 169 7.41 10.72 2.38
CA ARG A 169 6.42 11.49 3.17
C ARG A 169 5.94 10.76 4.42
N VAL A 170 5.67 9.46 4.35
CA VAL A 170 5.22 8.64 5.49
C VAL A 170 6.32 8.58 6.55
N ARG A 171 7.58 8.38 6.14
CA ARG A 171 8.70 8.38 7.09
C ARG A 171 8.97 9.73 7.73
N ALA A 172 8.84 10.84 7.00
CA ALA A 172 8.97 12.16 7.61
C ALA A 172 7.93 12.37 8.73
N ARG A 173 6.72 11.82 8.59
CA ARG A 173 5.70 11.83 9.65
C ARG A 173 6.06 10.92 10.82
N ASP A 174 6.59 9.72 10.56
CA ASP A 174 6.99 8.78 11.61
C ASP A 174 8.19 9.29 12.42
N SER A 175 9.20 9.89 11.77
CA SER A 175 10.33 10.56 12.43
C SER A 175 9.84 11.73 13.30
N LEU A 176 8.92 12.55 12.81
CA LEU A 176 8.32 13.64 13.59
C LEU A 176 7.51 13.13 14.78
N ALA A 177 6.69 12.09 14.60
CA ALA A 177 5.91 11.49 15.68
C ALA A 177 6.81 10.92 16.78
N THR A 178 7.91 10.26 16.40
CA THR A 178 8.92 9.71 17.32
C THR A 178 9.68 10.83 18.06
N ALA A 179 10.02 11.93 17.39
CA ALA A 179 10.66 13.09 18.01
C ALA A 179 9.74 13.82 19.00
N THR A 180 8.44 13.91 18.72
CA THR A 180 7.45 14.53 19.64
C THR A 180 7.04 13.63 20.80
N GLY A 181 7.25 12.30 20.71
CA GLY A 181 6.94 11.33 21.76
C GLY A 181 7.97 11.22 22.90
N MET A 182 9.11 11.93 22.81
CA MET A 182 10.15 11.95 23.86
C MET A 182 10.05 13.15 24.83
N ILE A 183 8.94 13.90 24.83
CA ILE A 183 8.67 14.96 25.82
C ILE A 183 7.41 14.60 26.61
N SER A 184 7.43 13.49 27.35
CA SER A 184 6.53 13.22 28.47
C SER A 184 7.06 12.04 29.28
N GLU A 185 8.04 12.30 30.14
CA GLU A 185 8.10 11.76 31.51
C GLU A 185 8.72 12.84 32.42
#